data_AF-A0A661NQ93-F1
#
_entry.id   AF-A0A661NQ93-F1
#
_cell.length_a   1.000
_cell.length_b   1.000
_cell.length_c   1.000
_cell.angle_alpha   90.00
_cell.angle_beta   90.00
_cell.angle_gamma   90.00
#
_symmetry.space_group_name_H-M   'P 1'
#
loop_
_entity.id
_entity.type
_entity.pdbx_description
1 polymer ?
#
loop_
_entity_poly.entity_id
_entity_poly.type
_entity_poly.pdbx_seq_one_letter_code
_entity_poly.pdbx_strand_id
1 'polypeptide(L)'
;MRITQPFAPALAAVLFAMLFSVGCTDSHGEDGGTGDSGGTGDSGVTDAARDTGIADTGGGGISDCTAPSDCVVVPVTCCGSCGAATRGDAVAIHVDRRADHQTAACGGGMVGCPACYSPQDPSLIATCNAGTCEVVDLLVDPISECVDGMDCRLRTQSCCECGGDTSMEGLIAIPRTSESAYMTLVCDDGPASGCPECAPVYPMEASAVCGATGHCAVVWDGAP
;
A
#
# COMPACT_ATOMS: atom_id res chain seq x y z
N MET A 1 -50.60 -7.24 -0.08
CA MET A 1 -50.64 -6.77 1.32
C MET A 1 -49.34 -6.05 1.60
N ARG A 2 -49.40 -4.73 1.80
CA ARG A 2 -48.24 -3.88 2.11
C ARG A 2 -48.10 -3.82 3.62
N ILE A 3 -46.95 -4.26 4.15
CA ILE A 3 -46.60 -4.14 5.57
C ILE A 3 -45.66 -2.94 5.68
N THR A 4 -46.24 -1.80 6.07
CA THR A 4 -45.51 -0.61 6.52
C THR A 4 -45.02 -0.84 7.95
N GLN A 5 -43.71 -0.87 8.18
CA GLN A 5 -43.14 -0.75 9.53
C GLN A 5 -42.64 0.69 9.77
N PRO A 6 -42.90 1.27 10.96
CA PRO A 6 -42.46 2.62 11.31
C PRO A 6 -41.00 2.62 11.80
N PHE A 7 -40.17 3.45 11.16
CA PHE A 7 -38.85 3.83 11.66
C PHE A 7 -38.99 4.80 12.83
N ALA A 8 -38.43 4.45 13.99
CA ALA A 8 -38.22 5.35 15.11
C ALA A 8 -36.78 5.89 15.07
N PRO A 9 -36.55 7.22 15.15
CA PRO A 9 -35.21 7.77 15.27
C PRO A 9 -34.78 7.77 16.74
N ALA A 10 -33.76 6.97 17.08
CA ALA A 10 -33.09 7.05 18.37
C ALA A 10 -32.03 8.17 18.32
N LEU A 11 -32.34 9.29 18.97
CA LEU A 11 -31.37 10.31 19.36
C LEU A 11 -30.37 9.69 20.34
N ALA A 12 -29.10 9.57 19.95
CA ALA A 12 -28.00 9.38 20.88
C ALA A 12 -27.13 10.64 20.85
N ALA A 13 -27.38 11.52 21.82
CA ALA A 13 -26.48 12.61 22.16
C ALA A 13 -25.25 12.02 22.87
N VAL A 14 -24.06 12.15 22.27
CA VAL A 14 -22.80 11.86 22.95
C VAL A 14 -22.10 13.17 23.25
N LEU A 15 -21.84 13.32 24.54
CA LEU A 15 -21.40 14.49 25.26
C LEU A 15 -19.98 14.21 25.77
N PHE A 16 -19.11 15.23 25.80
CA PHE A 16 -17.83 15.29 26.54
C PHE A 16 -16.68 14.40 26.02
N ALA A 17 -15.40 14.77 26.06
CA ALA A 17 -14.70 15.85 26.76
C ALA A 17 -13.41 16.21 26.02
N MET A 18 -13.11 17.51 25.92
CA MET A 18 -11.77 18.00 25.56
C MET A 18 -10.84 17.82 26.77
N LEU A 19 -9.75 17.08 26.60
CA LEU A 19 -8.62 17.07 27.52
C LEU A 19 -7.39 17.58 26.77
N PHE A 20 -7.05 18.84 27.07
CA PHE A 20 -5.79 19.47 26.73
C PHE A 20 -4.66 18.80 27.51
N SER A 21 -3.64 18.30 26.83
CA SER A 21 -2.33 18.04 27.42
C SER A 21 -1.26 18.78 26.62
N VAL A 22 -0.79 19.87 27.23
CA VAL A 22 0.42 20.63 26.91
C VAL A 22 1.63 19.74 27.20
N GLY A 23 2.54 19.57 26.24
CA GLY A 23 3.80 18.84 26.40
C GLY A 23 4.92 19.52 25.61
N CYS A 24 6.08 19.68 26.25
CA CYS A 24 7.15 20.61 25.90
C CYS A 24 8.17 20.09 24.89
N THR A 25 8.74 21.06 24.15
CA THR A 25 10.12 21.18 23.61
C THR A 25 11.17 20.20 24.14
N ASP A 26 11.99 19.68 23.21
CA ASP A 26 13.45 19.58 23.39
C ASP A 26 14.19 19.78 22.05
N SER A 27 15.34 20.46 22.15
CA SER A 27 16.23 20.90 21.07
C SER A 27 17.58 20.18 21.18
N HIS A 28 18.40 20.28 20.12
CA HIS A 28 19.83 19.89 20.00
C HIS A 28 20.08 18.45 19.50
N GLY A 29 21.06 18.15 18.64
CA GLY A 29 22.17 18.94 18.14
C GLY A 29 22.86 18.28 16.94
N GLU A 30 23.72 19.08 16.32
CA GLU A 30 24.62 18.76 15.21
C GLU A 30 25.72 17.78 15.65
N ASP A 31 26.19 16.90 14.77
CA ASP A 31 27.60 16.52 14.68
C ASP A 31 27.89 15.80 13.35
N GLY A 32 28.85 16.33 12.61
CA GLY A 32 29.31 15.82 11.31
C GLY A 32 30.34 14.70 11.42
N GLY A 33 30.50 13.95 10.33
CA GLY A 33 31.54 12.93 10.19
C GLY A 33 31.83 12.60 8.73
N THR A 34 32.92 13.17 8.22
CA THR A 34 33.52 12.90 6.92
C THR A 34 34.62 11.84 7.07
N GLY A 35 34.69 10.86 6.18
CA GLY A 35 35.86 9.97 5.99
C GLY A 35 35.47 8.75 5.15
N ASP A 36 35.92 8.59 3.90
CA ASP A 36 37.26 8.30 3.34
C ASP A 36 37.42 6.82 2.93
N SER A 37 37.45 6.61 1.61
CA SER A 37 38.48 5.91 0.82
C SER A 37 38.89 4.45 1.14
N GLY A 38 38.52 3.54 0.23
CA GLY A 38 39.46 2.69 -0.54
C GLY A 38 40.07 1.44 0.13
N GLY A 39 39.86 0.27 -0.48
CA GLY A 39 40.62 -0.95 -0.19
C GLY A 39 40.45 -2.05 -1.24
N THR A 40 41.53 -2.39 -1.92
CA THR A 40 41.69 -3.41 -2.97
C THR A 40 42.45 -4.63 -2.41
N GLY A 41 42.07 -5.87 -2.79
CA GLY A 41 42.82 -7.13 -2.58
C GLY A 41 42.63 -7.73 -1.16
N ASP A 42 42.71 -9.04 -0.89
CA ASP A 42 43.36 -10.16 -1.55
C ASP A 42 42.73 -11.50 -1.08
N SER A 43 43.25 -12.60 -1.62
CA SER A 43 42.73 -13.96 -1.58
C SER A 43 43.04 -14.71 -0.29
N GLY A 44 42.10 -15.55 0.14
CA GLY A 44 42.39 -16.83 0.82
C GLY A 44 42.59 -16.80 2.34
N VAL A 45 41.58 -17.22 3.10
CA VAL A 45 41.79 -17.85 4.42
C VAL A 45 40.69 -18.90 4.69
N THR A 46 41.14 -20.10 5.03
CA THR A 46 40.39 -21.23 5.60
C THR A 46 40.17 -21.05 7.11
N ASP A 47 38.94 -21.29 7.55
CA ASP A 47 38.47 -21.74 8.88
C ASP A 47 38.75 -20.91 10.16
N ALA A 48 37.68 -20.82 10.97
CA ALA A 48 37.57 -20.34 12.36
C ALA A 48 37.29 -18.84 12.60
N ALA A 49 35.99 -18.54 12.67
CA ALA A 49 35.34 -17.62 13.62
C ALA A 49 35.97 -16.22 13.78
N ARG A 50 35.86 -15.42 12.73
CA ARG A 50 35.97 -13.97 12.81
C ARG A 50 34.66 -13.37 12.30
N ASP A 51 33.77 -13.14 13.26
CA ASP A 51 32.68 -12.18 13.17
C ASP A 51 33.31 -10.78 13.04
N THR A 52 33.78 -10.46 11.84
CA THR A 52 34.13 -9.09 11.46
C THR A 52 32.80 -8.39 11.25
N GLY A 53 32.42 -7.54 12.19
CA GLY A 53 31.17 -6.79 12.20
C GLY A 53 30.95 -5.95 10.94
N ILE A 54 30.53 -6.62 9.87
CA ILE A 54 29.38 -6.18 9.13
C ILE A 54 28.32 -6.11 10.21
N ALA A 55 28.06 -4.91 10.73
CA ALA A 55 26.88 -4.69 11.53
C ALA A 55 25.78 -5.42 10.77
N ASP A 56 25.13 -6.40 11.40
CA ASP A 56 23.87 -6.94 10.91
C ASP A 56 22.96 -5.71 10.80
N THR A 57 23.02 -5.02 9.66
CA THR A 57 22.23 -3.86 9.32
C THR A 57 20.85 -4.42 9.16
N GLY A 58 20.17 -4.55 10.31
CA GLY A 58 18.82 -5.07 10.50
C GLY A 58 18.50 -6.20 9.54
N GLY A 59 18.78 -7.44 9.94
CA GLY A 59 18.19 -8.62 9.32
C GLY A 59 16.67 -8.66 9.55
N GLY A 60 15.97 -7.64 9.06
CA GLY A 60 14.53 -7.64 8.97
C GLY A 60 14.12 -8.73 7.98
N GLY A 61 13.05 -9.43 8.31
CA GLY A 61 12.36 -10.32 7.39
C GLY A 61 12.04 -9.62 6.07
N ILE A 62 11.78 -10.42 5.03
CA ILE A 62 11.41 -9.91 3.70
C ILE A 62 10.17 -9.00 3.74
N SER A 63 9.35 -9.15 4.78
CA SER A 63 8.11 -8.44 5.03
C SER A 63 8.16 -7.49 6.21
N ASP A 64 9.31 -7.24 6.85
CA ASP A 64 9.33 -6.33 8.01
C ASP A 64 9.12 -4.89 7.54
N CYS A 65 8.40 -4.08 8.30
CA CYS A 65 8.15 -2.67 7.97
C CYS A 65 7.98 -1.82 9.22
N THR A 66 8.15 -0.51 9.05
CA THR A 66 7.84 0.50 10.08
C THR A 66 6.67 1.38 9.66
N ALA A 67 6.50 1.59 8.36
CA ALA A 67 5.44 2.42 7.79
C ALA A 67 4.84 1.78 6.51
N PRO A 68 3.60 2.11 6.12
CA PRO A 68 3.00 1.62 4.88
C PRO A 68 3.84 1.84 3.62
N SER A 69 4.56 2.96 3.51
CA SER A 69 5.41 3.25 2.35
C SER A 69 6.62 2.32 2.22
N ASP A 70 6.99 1.62 3.29
CA ASP A 70 8.01 0.57 3.26
C ASP A 70 7.53 -0.67 2.51
N CYS A 71 6.22 -0.82 2.30
CA CYS A 71 5.62 -2.02 1.75
C CYS A 71 5.26 -1.88 0.26
N VAL A 72 5.44 -2.96 -0.47
CA VAL A 72 5.04 -3.07 -1.88
C VAL A 72 4.40 -4.42 -2.13
N VAL A 73 3.36 -4.46 -2.95
CA VAL A 73 2.82 -5.70 -3.51
C VAL A 73 3.78 -6.21 -4.59
N VAL A 74 4.14 -7.49 -4.59
CA VAL A 74 4.88 -8.15 -5.67
C VAL A 74 4.24 -9.49 -6.00
N PRO A 75 4.36 -9.98 -7.24
CA PRO A 75 3.88 -11.31 -7.56
C PRO A 75 4.65 -12.40 -6.78
N VAL A 76 3.98 -13.48 -6.38
CA VAL A 76 4.61 -14.66 -5.74
C VAL A 76 5.64 -15.30 -6.67
N THR A 77 5.36 -15.30 -7.98
CA THR A 77 6.20 -15.89 -9.03
C THR A 77 6.96 -14.80 -9.79
N CYS A 78 8.02 -15.19 -10.50
CA CYS A 78 8.88 -14.26 -11.27
C CYS A 78 8.10 -13.28 -12.17
N CYS A 79 6.99 -13.72 -12.74
CA CYS A 79 6.20 -12.99 -13.72
C CYS A 79 4.72 -12.90 -13.35
N GLY A 80 4.33 -13.20 -12.10
CA GLY A 80 2.93 -13.27 -11.71
C GLY A 80 2.11 -14.32 -12.46
N SER A 81 0.79 -14.14 -12.42
CA SER A 81 -0.20 -14.94 -13.15
C SER A 81 -0.66 -14.21 -14.43
N CYS A 82 -1.13 -14.96 -15.43
CA CYS A 82 -1.84 -14.37 -16.57
C CYS A 82 -3.24 -13.92 -16.11
N GLY A 83 -3.62 -12.67 -16.39
CA GLY A 83 -4.93 -12.12 -16.04
C GLY A 83 -4.89 -11.23 -14.79
N ALA A 84 -6.06 -10.96 -14.21
CA ALA A 84 -6.17 -10.18 -12.97
C ALA A 84 -5.53 -10.95 -11.81
N ALA A 85 -4.53 -10.35 -11.18
CA ALA A 85 -3.84 -10.97 -10.05
C ALA A 85 -4.80 -11.07 -8.87
N THR A 86 -4.94 -12.25 -8.30
CA THR A 86 -5.68 -12.42 -7.05
C THR A 86 -4.77 -12.19 -5.85
N ARG A 87 -5.35 -12.05 -4.65
CA ARG A 87 -4.57 -12.00 -3.39
C ARG A 87 -3.63 -13.20 -3.23
N GLY A 88 -3.96 -14.37 -3.78
CA GLY A 88 -3.11 -15.56 -3.73
C GLY A 88 -1.91 -15.52 -4.69
N ASP A 89 -1.92 -14.63 -5.67
CA ASP A 89 -0.85 -14.47 -6.65
C ASP A 89 0.17 -13.39 -6.25
N ALA A 90 -0.09 -12.70 -5.14
CA ALA A 90 0.68 -11.55 -4.69
C ALA A 90 1.09 -11.68 -3.21
N VAL A 91 2.23 -11.08 -2.88
CA VAL A 91 2.71 -10.92 -1.50
C VAL A 91 3.08 -9.47 -1.27
N ALA A 92 3.01 -9.00 -0.03
CA ALA A 92 3.56 -7.71 0.35
C ALA A 92 4.94 -7.93 0.96
N ILE A 93 5.92 -7.17 0.49
CA ILE A 93 7.30 -7.22 0.99
C ILE A 93 7.80 -5.80 1.24
N HIS A 94 8.91 -5.69 1.95
CA HIS A 94 9.63 -4.43 2.08
C HIS A 94 10.19 -3.99 0.71
N VAL A 95 10.10 -2.70 0.37
CA VAL A 95 10.48 -2.13 -0.93
C VAL A 95 11.92 -2.45 -1.32
N ASP A 96 12.84 -2.43 -0.36
CA ASP A 96 14.26 -2.75 -0.60
C ASP A 96 14.52 -4.22 -0.91
N ARG A 97 13.54 -5.11 -0.61
CA ARG A 97 13.66 -6.55 -0.84
C ARG A 97 13.09 -6.99 -2.20
N ARG A 98 12.62 -6.05 -3.04
CA ARG A 98 12.12 -6.35 -4.40
C ARG A 98 13.11 -7.15 -5.24
N ALA A 99 14.39 -6.73 -5.24
CA ALA A 99 15.43 -7.39 -6.05
C ALA A 99 15.76 -8.80 -5.55
N ASP A 100 15.82 -8.98 -4.23
CA ASP A 100 16.02 -10.30 -3.59
C ASP A 100 14.87 -11.24 -3.92
N HIS A 101 13.63 -10.76 -3.74
CA HIS A 101 12.40 -11.50 -4.06
C HIS A 101 12.38 -11.91 -5.52
N GLN A 102 12.66 -10.98 -6.44
CA GLN A 102 12.71 -11.26 -7.87
C GLN A 102 13.80 -12.29 -8.20
N THR A 103 14.98 -12.17 -7.62
CA THR A 103 16.09 -13.13 -7.83
C THR A 103 15.69 -14.53 -7.38
N ALA A 104 15.07 -14.63 -6.20
CA ALA A 104 14.57 -15.90 -5.66
C ALA A 104 13.44 -16.49 -6.52
N ALA A 105 12.45 -15.67 -6.89
CA ALA A 105 11.28 -16.08 -7.67
C ALA A 105 11.64 -16.49 -9.10
N CYS A 106 12.68 -15.89 -9.68
CA CYS A 106 13.18 -16.18 -11.04
C CYS A 106 14.33 -17.21 -11.07
N GLY A 107 14.79 -17.72 -9.92
CA GLY A 107 15.91 -18.67 -9.86
C GLY A 107 17.23 -18.12 -10.44
N GLY A 108 17.47 -16.82 -10.33
CA GLY A 108 18.71 -16.17 -10.80
C GLY A 108 18.77 -15.81 -12.29
N GLY A 109 17.69 -15.98 -13.05
CA GLY A 109 17.63 -15.56 -14.45
C GLY A 109 16.23 -15.13 -14.87
N MET A 110 16.09 -13.90 -15.38
CA MET A 110 14.81 -13.42 -15.91
C MET A 110 14.59 -14.01 -17.31
N VAL A 111 13.88 -15.13 -17.37
CA VAL A 111 13.32 -15.62 -18.64
C VAL A 111 12.12 -14.74 -18.93
N GLY A 112 12.13 -14.02 -20.05
CA GLY A 112 11.13 -12.99 -20.36
C GLY A 112 9.70 -13.42 -20.04
N CYS A 113 8.94 -12.54 -19.39
CA CYS A 113 7.59 -12.85 -18.96
C CYS A 113 6.66 -13.07 -20.17
N PRO A 114 5.67 -13.99 -20.05
CA PRO A 114 4.69 -14.19 -21.11
C PRO A 114 3.94 -12.89 -21.43
N ALA A 115 3.48 -12.75 -22.67
CA ALA A 115 2.74 -11.55 -23.10
C ALA A 115 1.39 -11.35 -22.38
N CYS A 116 0.88 -12.39 -21.70
CA CYS A 116 -0.33 -12.33 -20.87
C CYS A 116 -0.10 -11.65 -19.51
N TYR A 117 1.16 -11.33 -19.17
CA TYR A 117 1.50 -10.69 -17.91
C TYR A 117 0.74 -9.38 -17.81
N SER A 118 -0.15 -9.30 -16.83
CA SER A 118 -0.80 -8.06 -16.47
C SER A 118 0.04 -7.39 -15.39
N PRO A 119 0.24 -6.05 -15.48
CA PRO A 119 0.62 -5.30 -14.30
C PRO A 119 -0.36 -5.56 -13.15
N GLN A 120 0.12 -5.29 -11.93
CA GLN A 120 -0.57 -5.65 -10.69
C GLN A 120 -2.01 -5.17 -10.68
N ASP A 121 -2.89 -5.97 -10.09
CA ASP A 121 -4.28 -5.58 -9.91
C ASP A 121 -4.33 -4.36 -8.98
N PRO A 122 -4.91 -3.22 -9.42
CA PRO A 122 -4.95 -2.01 -8.64
C PRO A 122 -5.75 -2.15 -7.33
N SER A 123 -6.61 -3.17 -7.21
CA SER A 123 -7.34 -3.45 -5.98
C SER A 123 -6.46 -4.04 -4.87
N LEU A 124 -5.25 -4.51 -5.17
CA LEU A 124 -4.30 -5.05 -4.20
C LEU A 124 -3.36 -3.94 -3.72
N ILE A 125 -3.38 -3.68 -2.41
CA ILE A 125 -2.59 -2.64 -1.77
C ILE A 125 -1.67 -3.26 -0.73
N ALA A 126 -0.46 -2.74 -0.62
CA ALA A 126 0.44 -3.10 0.47
C ALA A 126 0.31 -2.10 1.61
N THR A 127 0.27 -2.61 2.84
CA THR A 127 0.27 -1.79 4.05
C THR A 127 1.16 -2.41 5.11
N CYS A 128 1.56 -1.63 6.12
CA CYS A 128 2.31 -2.11 7.26
C CYS A 128 1.36 -2.37 8.44
N ASN A 129 1.10 -3.64 8.74
CA ASN A 129 0.29 -4.05 9.88
C ASN A 129 1.18 -4.70 10.94
N ALA A 130 1.18 -4.13 12.15
CA ALA A 130 1.91 -4.68 13.29
C ALA A 130 3.41 -4.99 13.01
N GLY A 131 4.06 -4.17 12.19
CA GLY A 131 5.47 -4.33 11.80
C GLY A 131 5.71 -5.33 10.67
N THR A 132 4.66 -5.78 9.98
CA THR A 132 4.72 -6.70 8.85
C THR A 132 3.93 -6.18 7.65
N CYS A 133 4.51 -6.26 6.45
CA CYS A 133 3.88 -5.93 5.19
C CYS A 133 2.78 -6.95 4.88
N GLU A 134 1.57 -6.44 4.66
CA GLU A 134 0.40 -7.24 4.33
C GLU A 134 -0.27 -6.75 3.04
N VAL A 135 -0.85 -7.68 2.28
CA VAL A 135 -1.69 -7.37 1.11
C VAL A 135 -3.12 -7.19 1.57
N VAL A 136 -3.69 -6.01 1.31
CA VAL A 136 -5.11 -5.69 1.46
C VAL A 136 -5.76 -5.79 0.07
N ASP A 137 -6.86 -6.53 -0.01
CA ASP A 137 -7.64 -6.71 -1.24
C ASP A 137 -8.93 -5.89 -1.13
N LEU A 138 -8.98 -4.77 -1.84
CA LEU A 138 -10.12 -3.86 -1.82
C LEU A 138 -11.39 -4.46 -2.43
N LEU A 139 -11.38 -5.62 -3.08
CA LEU A 139 -12.61 -6.22 -3.60
C LEU A 139 -13.37 -7.03 -2.55
N VAL A 140 -12.75 -7.26 -1.39
CA VAL A 140 -13.31 -8.03 -0.27
C VAL A 140 -13.13 -7.36 1.10
N ASP A 141 -12.26 -6.36 1.20
CA ASP A 141 -12.01 -5.67 2.46
C ASP A 141 -13.18 -4.77 2.88
N PRO A 142 -13.59 -4.77 4.16
CA PRO A 142 -14.68 -3.92 4.65
C PRO A 142 -14.49 -2.42 4.35
N ILE A 143 -13.25 -1.96 4.18
CA ILE A 143 -12.95 -0.56 3.89
C ILE A 143 -13.55 -0.07 2.57
N SER A 144 -13.80 -0.98 1.64
CA SER A 144 -14.35 -0.66 0.33
C SER A 144 -15.85 -0.93 0.19
N GLU A 145 -16.53 -1.36 1.26
CA GLU A 145 -17.95 -1.70 1.25
C GLU A 145 -18.84 -0.52 0.82
N CYS A 146 -19.79 -0.78 -0.06
CA CYS A 146 -20.74 0.20 -0.59
C CYS A 146 -22.15 -0.38 -0.69
N VAL A 147 -23.14 0.51 -0.76
CA VAL A 147 -24.54 0.14 -1.00
C VAL A 147 -24.96 0.56 -2.42
N ASP A 148 -24.51 1.73 -2.86
CA ASP A 148 -24.81 2.29 -4.17
C ASP A 148 -23.56 2.84 -4.86
N GLY A 149 -23.61 2.94 -6.20
CA GLY A 149 -22.50 3.52 -6.98
C GLY A 149 -22.16 4.96 -6.58
N MET A 150 -23.13 5.74 -6.09
CA MET A 150 -22.88 7.11 -5.61
C MET A 150 -22.04 7.17 -4.33
N ASP A 151 -21.97 6.07 -3.57
CA ASP A 151 -21.13 5.97 -2.37
C ASP A 151 -19.64 5.95 -2.74
N CYS A 152 -19.31 5.47 -3.94
CA CYS A 152 -17.94 5.30 -4.39
C CYS A 152 -17.34 6.57 -5.00
N ARG A 153 -16.02 6.70 -4.89
CA ARG A 153 -15.22 7.69 -5.62
C ARG A 153 -13.92 7.09 -6.12
N LEU A 154 -13.44 7.61 -7.25
CA LEU A 154 -12.11 7.31 -7.75
C LEU A 154 -11.04 7.94 -6.85
N ARG A 155 -9.86 7.32 -6.83
CA ARG A 155 -8.65 7.80 -6.17
C ARG A 155 -7.43 7.03 -6.73
N THR A 156 -6.23 7.57 -6.56
CA THR A 156 -4.96 6.86 -6.81
C THR A 156 -4.56 6.00 -5.62
N GLN A 157 -3.77 4.95 -5.80
CA GLN A 157 -3.28 4.15 -4.68
C GLN A 157 -2.41 4.93 -3.66
N SER A 158 -1.72 5.97 -4.11
CA SER A 158 -0.82 6.79 -3.29
C SER A 158 -1.53 7.52 -2.15
N CYS A 159 -0.78 7.82 -1.08
CA CYS A 159 -1.26 8.63 0.06
C CYS A 159 -1.85 9.99 -0.40
N CYS A 160 -1.14 10.69 -1.29
CA CYS A 160 -1.62 11.91 -1.89
C CYS A 160 -2.13 11.65 -3.31
N GLU A 161 -3.34 12.12 -3.61
CA GLU A 161 -3.92 11.96 -4.95
C GLU A 161 -3.29 12.89 -5.99
N CYS A 162 -2.71 13.99 -5.53
CA CYS A 162 -2.05 14.96 -6.37
C CYS A 162 -0.74 14.40 -6.91
N GLY A 163 -0.68 14.16 -8.21
CA GLY A 163 0.49 13.56 -8.86
C GLY A 163 0.59 12.05 -8.67
N GLY A 164 -0.44 11.41 -8.09
CA GLY A 164 -0.56 9.97 -8.05
C GLY A 164 -0.84 9.38 -9.44
N ASP A 165 -0.67 8.08 -9.56
CA ASP A 165 -0.91 7.35 -10.80
C ASP A 165 -2.43 7.21 -11.06
N THR A 166 -2.89 7.78 -12.18
CA THR A 166 -4.28 7.72 -12.64
C THR A 166 -4.49 6.80 -13.84
N SER A 167 -3.49 5.98 -14.17
CA SER A 167 -3.59 4.91 -15.17
C SER A 167 -4.51 3.77 -14.72
N MET A 168 -4.71 2.76 -15.59
CA MET A 168 -5.52 1.59 -15.29
C MET A 168 -4.97 0.79 -14.09
N GLU A 169 -3.66 0.87 -13.89
CA GLU A 169 -2.89 0.15 -12.88
C GLU A 169 -2.78 0.91 -11.54
N GLY A 170 -2.99 2.24 -11.55
CA GLY A 170 -2.84 3.09 -10.37
C GLY A 170 -4.16 3.55 -9.75
N LEU A 171 -5.27 3.37 -10.46
CA LEU A 171 -6.57 3.90 -10.08
C LEU A 171 -7.41 2.87 -9.32
N ILE A 172 -7.99 3.31 -8.20
CA ILE A 172 -8.87 2.52 -7.34
C ILE A 172 -10.19 3.25 -7.11
N ALA A 173 -11.16 2.52 -6.55
CA ALA A 173 -12.41 3.09 -6.06
C ALA A 173 -12.60 2.74 -4.58
N ILE A 174 -12.99 3.72 -3.78
CA ILE A 174 -13.32 3.54 -2.36
C ILE A 174 -14.62 4.29 -2.01
N PRO A 175 -15.32 3.88 -0.94
CA PRO A 175 -16.43 4.63 -0.38
C PRO A 175 -15.95 5.99 0.11
N ARG A 176 -16.73 7.04 -0.15
CA ARG A 176 -16.48 8.40 0.33
C ARG A 176 -16.37 8.45 1.86
N THR A 177 -17.10 7.59 2.55
CA THR A 177 -17.09 7.48 4.02
C THR A 177 -15.83 6.84 4.57
N SER A 178 -15.13 6.03 3.77
CA SER A 178 -13.95 5.26 4.19
C SER A 178 -12.62 5.97 3.86
N GLU A 179 -12.67 7.22 3.39
CA GLU A 179 -11.48 7.94 2.94
C GLU A 179 -10.41 8.06 4.02
N SER A 180 -10.80 8.38 5.26
CA SER A 180 -9.88 8.49 6.39
C SER A 180 -9.26 7.14 6.79
N ALA A 181 -10.07 6.07 6.79
CA ALA A 181 -9.60 4.73 7.04
C ALA A 181 -8.59 4.31 5.97
N TYR A 182 -8.89 4.59 4.69
CA TYR A 182 -8.00 4.26 3.58
C TYR A 182 -6.66 4.98 3.73
N MET A 183 -6.68 6.27 4.07
CA MET A 183 -5.44 7.02 4.27
C MET A 183 -4.58 6.44 5.39
N THR A 184 -5.18 5.83 6.41
CA THR A 184 -4.44 5.13 7.47
C THR A 184 -3.72 3.88 6.94
N LEU A 185 -4.20 3.29 5.84
CA LEU A 185 -3.53 2.15 5.21
C LEU A 185 -2.34 2.55 4.34
N VAL A 186 -2.34 3.76 3.75
CA VAL A 186 -1.37 4.15 2.71
C VAL A 186 -0.47 5.32 3.08
N CYS A 187 -0.77 6.06 4.15
CA CYS A 187 0.00 7.20 4.60
C CYS A 187 0.75 6.87 5.89
N ASP A 188 2.05 7.16 5.92
CA ASP A 188 2.93 6.87 7.07
C ASP A 188 2.53 7.63 8.33
N ASP A 189 2.15 8.90 8.17
CA ASP A 189 1.82 9.80 9.28
C ASP A 189 0.30 10.00 9.46
N GLY A 190 -0.52 9.12 8.87
CA GLY A 190 -1.97 9.21 8.89
C GLY A 190 -2.56 10.17 7.85
N PRO A 191 -3.84 10.60 8.01
CA PRO A 191 -4.55 11.29 6.94
C PRO A 191 -3.98 12.68 6.63
N ALA A 192 -3.55 12.85 5.38
CA ALA A 192 -3.32 14.12 4.68
C ALA A 192 -2.19 15.02 5.21
N SER A 193 -1.26 14.51 6.03
CA SER A 193 -0.07 15.27 6.41
C SER A 193 0.82 15.52 5.20
N GLY A 194 0.88 16.76 4.74
CA GLY A 194 1.81 17.20 3.69
C GLY A 194 1.32 17.02 2.25
N CYS A 195 0.08 16.57 2.02
CA CYS A 195 -0.46 16.53 0.66
C CYS A 195 -0.78 17.95 0.16
N PRO A 196 -0.38 18.32 -1.07
CA PRO A 196 -0.70 19.63 -1.63
C PRO A 196 -2.21 19.75 -1.88
N GLU A 197 -2.76 20.96 -1.73
CA GLU A 197 -4.12 21.24 -2.17
C GLU A 197 -4.17 21.18 -3.70
N CYS A 198 -4.84 20.17 -4.26
CA CYS A 198 -5.14 20.09 -5.67
C CYS A 198 -6.51 19.45 -5.94
N ALA A 199 -7.02 19.65 -7.16
CA ALA A 199 -8.11 18.85 -7.70
C ALA A 199 -7.51 17.71 -8.52
N PRO A 200 -7.64 16.43 -8.11
CA PRO A 200 -7.17 15.32 -8.92
C PRO A 200 -7.91 15.29 -10.26
N VAL A 201 -7.18 14.96 -11.32
CA VAL A 201 -7.72 14.83 -12.68
C VAL A 201 -7.73 13.35 -13.02
N TYR A 202 -8.92 12.76 -13.09
CA TYR A 202 -9.10 11.37 -13.50
C TYR A 202 -9.43 11.29 -15.00
N PRO A 203 -9.11 10.16 -15.66
CA PRO A 203 -9.56 9.88 -17.02
C PRO A 203 -11.09 9.92 -17.12
N MET A 204 -11.63 10.36 -18.26
CA MET A 204 -13.07 10.48 -18.45
C MET A 204 -13.75 9.12 -18.67
N GLU A 205 -12.97 8.13 -19.08
CA GLU A 205 -13.35 6.73 -19.29
C GLU A 205 -13.38 5.92 -17.98
N ALA A 206 -12.79 6.43 -16.89
CA ALA A 206 -12.82 5.76 -15.60
C ALA A 206 -14.02 6.22 -14.78
N SER A 207 -14.71 5.27 -14.15
CA SER A 207 -15.80 5.55 -13.21
C SER A 207 -15.73 4.64 -11.98
N ALA A 208 -16.19 5.15 -10.84
CA ALA A 208 -16.32 4.37 -9.62
C ALA A 208 -17.75 3.83 -9.53
N VAL A 209 -17.89 2.53 -9.31
CA VAL A 209 -19.19 1.87 -9.15
C VAL A 209 -19.19 1.01 -7.90
N CYS A 210 -20.38 0.74 -7.37
CA CYS A 210 -20.54 -0.32 -6.38
C CYS A 210 -20.67 -1.65 -7.12
N GLY A 211 -19.64 -2.49 -7.00
CA GLY A 211 -19.58 -3.78 -7.67
C GLY A 211 -20.65 -4.75 -7.16
N ALA A 212 -20.90 -5.82 -7.92
CA ALA A 212 -21.86 -6.86 -7.53
C ALA A 212 -21.50 -7.57 -6.21
N THR A 213 -20.23 -7.48 -5.79
CA THR A 213 -19.73 -7.99 -4.51
C THR A 213 -20.08 -7.08 -3.33
N GLY A 214 -20.62 -5.88 -3.56
CA GLY A 214 -20.86 -4.89 -2.51
C GLY A 214 -19.62 -4.06 -2.14
N HIS A 215 -18.60 -4.06 -2.99
CA HIS A 215 -17.37 -3.28 -2.81
C HIS A 215 -17.17 -2.30 -3.97
N CYS A 216 -16.59 -1.14 -3.69
CA CYS A 216 -16.27 -0.15 -4.72
C CYS A 216 -15.22 -0.70 -5.68
N ALA A 217 -15.48 -0.54 -6.97
CA ALA A 217 -14.58 -0.95 -8.05
C ALA A 217 -14.48 0.12 -9.14
N VAL A 218 -13.36 0.13 -9.85
CA VAL A 218 -13.16 0.98 -11.03
C VAL A 218 -13.71 0.25 -12.25
N VAL A 219 -14.48 0.95 -13.07
CA VAL A 219 -14.93 0.49 -14.38
C VAL A 219 -14.39 1.44 -15.45
N TRP A 220 -13.85 0.85 -16.52
CA TRP A 220 -13.29 1.56 -17.66
C TRP A 220 -14.22 1.41 -18.88
N ASP A 221 -14.83 2.51 -19.31
CA ASP A 221 -15.63 2.55 -20.51
C ASP A 221 -14.74 2.38 -21.75
N GLY A 222 -15.00 1.34 -22.55
CA GLY A 222 -14.22 1.08 -23.77
C GLY A 222 -12.92 0.32 -23.56
N ALA A 223 -12.72 -0.30 -22.39
CA ALA A 223 -11.73 -1.37 -22.26
C ALA A 223 -12.09 -2.52 -23.25
N PRO A 224 -11.13 -3.00 -24.07
CA PRO A 224 -11.37 -4.04 -25.07
C PRO A 224 -11.74 -5.41 -24.47
#